data_AF-A0A938LT82-F1
#
_entry.id   AF-A0A938LT82-F1
#
_cell.length_a   1.000
_cell.length_b   1.000
_cell.length_c   1.000
_cell.angle_alpha   90.00
_cell.angle_beta   90.00
_cell.angle_gamma   90.00
#
_symmetry.space_group_name_H-M   'P 1'
#
loop_
_entity.id
_entity.type
_entity.pdbx_description
1 polymer ?
#
loop_
_entity_poly.entity_id
_entity_poly.type
_entity_poly.pdbx_seq_one_letter_code
_entity_poly.pdbx_strand_id
1 'polypeptide(L)'
;MATRYFNWKLATVLAVAIGVFSVAAYALHQWQTRTRAVQALPLGLEALERQDYDEAANQLGRYIAVNMDDIDVLLKYADAQLKRRPQTSSNVQQAVAVYRSVLRLESNHLEAARRLIEVYLWPAMNAPGEAELIARRYLETN
;
A
#
# COMPACT_ATOMS: atom_id res chain seq x y z
N MET A 1 -28.18 -41.35 30.75
CA MET A 1 -27.45 -40.09 30.49
C MET A 1 -25.97 -40.42 30.42
N ALA A 2 -25.36 -40.38 29.24
CA ALA A 2 -23.94 -40.67 29.09
C ALA A 2 -23.11 -39.46 29.52
N THR A 3 -22.43 -39.55 30.65
CA THR A 3 -21.44 -38.55 31.07
C THR A 3 -20.23 -38.67 30.14
N ARG A 4 -20.12 -37.72 29.20
CA ARG A 4 -19.01 -37.63 28.26
C ARG A 4 -17.77 -37.17 29.02
N TYR A 5 -16.89 -38.10 29.38
CA TYR A 5 -15.58 -37.78 29.96
C TYR A 5 -14.79 -36.95 28.94
N PHE A 6 -14.64 -35.65 29.21
CA PHE A 6 -13.86 -34.76 28.36
C PHE A 6 -12.37 -34.99 28.68
N ASN A 7 -11.63 -35.49 27.70
CA ASN A 7 -10.20 -35.77 27.82
C ASN A 7 -9.41 -34.45 27.81
N TRP A 8 -9.33 -33.80 28.97
CA TRP A 8 -8.61 -32.53 29.14
C TRP A 8 -7.16 -32.58 28.65
N LYS A 9 -6.45 -33.70 28.83
CA LYS A 9 -5.09 -33.89 28.29
C LYS A 9 -5.05 -33.72 26.77
N LEU A 10 -6.01 -34.32 26.06
CA LEU A 10 -6.12 -34.21 24.60
C LEU A 10 -6.50 -32.78 24.18
N ALA A 11 -7.36 -32.11 24.95
CA ALA A 11 -7.70 -30.72 24.72
C ALA A 11 -6.49 -29.78 24.86
N THR A 12 -5.64 -30.00 25.88
CA THR A 12 -4.41 -29.21 26.06
C THR A 12 -3.42 -29.43 24.93
N VAL A 13 -3.21 -30.68 24.49
CA VAL A 13 -2.33 -30.99 23.36
C VAL A 13 -2.84 -30.36 22.06
N LEU A 14 -4.14 -30.43 21.79
CA LEU A 14 -4.73 -29.77 20.62
C LEU A 14 -4.57 -28.25 20.69
N ALA A 15 -4.78 -27.62 21.84
CA ALA A 15 -4.60 -26.18 22.01
C ALA A 15 -3.15 -25.75 21.73
N VAL A 16 -2.17 -26.50 22.25
CA VAL A 16 -0.74 -26.23 21.97
C VAL A 16 -0.42 -26.45 20.49
N ALA A 17 -0.92 -27.53 19.89
CA ALA A 17 -0.70 -27.80 18.47
C ALA A 17 -1.27 -26.68 17.60
N ILE A 18 -2.49 -26.22 17.86
CA ILE A 18 -3.10 -25.08 17.16
C ILE A 18 -2.23 -23.82 17.33
N GLY A 19 -1.78 -23.52 18.55
CA GLY A 19 -0.91 -22.38 18.81
C GLY A 19 0.38 -22.42 17.99
N VAL A 20 1.07 -23.58 17.96
CA VAL A 20 2.29 -23.77 17.16
C VAL A 20 2.00 -23.63 15.67
N PHE A 21 0.93 -24.24 15.16
CA PHE A 21 0.55 -24.12 13.75
C PHE A 21 0.19 -22.69 13.36
N SER A 22 -0.51 -21.94 14.21
CA SER A 22 -0.84 -20.54 13.95
C SER A 22 0.41 -19.66 13.85
N VAL A 23 1.37 -19.83 14.77
CA VAL A 23 2.64 -19.08 14.72
C VAL A 23 3.46 -19.46 13.48
N ALA A 24 3.56 -20.75 13.17
CA ALA A 24 4.28 -21.23 11.99
C ALA A 24 3.66 -20.71 10.69
N ALA A 25 2.33 -20.74 10.57
CA ALA A 25 1.61 -20.21 9.42
C ALA A 25 1.81 -18.70 9.26
N TYR A 26 1.80 -17.94 10.36
CA TYR A 26 2.05 -16.50 10.35
C TYR A 26 3.48 -16.19 9.88
N ALA A 27 4.48 -16.88 10.44
CA ALA A 27 5.88 -16.68 10.05
C ALA A 27 6.12 -17.01 8.57
N LEU A 28 5.54 -18.11 8.08
CA LEU A 28 5.62 -18.50 6.67
C LEU A 28 4.96 -17.47 5.75
N HIS A 29 3.77 -17.01 6.11
CA HIS A 29 3.05 -15.99 5.34
C HIS A 29 3.84 -14.68 5.25
N GLN A 30 4.44 -14.26 6.36
CA GLN A 30 5.27 -13.05 6.43
C GLN A 30 6.52 -13.19 5.53
N TRP A 31 7.19 -14.34 5.57
CA TRP A 31 8.38 -14.59 4.74
C TRP A 31 8.06 -14.65 3.24
N GLN A 32 6.97 -15.32 2.87
CA GLN A 32 6.52 -15.40 1.47
C GLN A 32 6.16 -14.01 0.93
N THR A 33 5.46 -13.20 1.72
CA THR A 33 5.05 -11.84 1.32
C THR A 33 6.27 -10.95 1.08
N ARG A 34 7.25 -10.97 1.99
CA ARG A 34 8.51 -10.21 1.83
C ARG A 34 9.30 -10.64 0.61
N THR A 35 9.45 -11.94 0.39
CA THR A 35 10.21 -12.47 -0.75
C THR A 35 9.57 -12.08 -2.09
N ARG A 36 8.24 -12.18 -2.17
CA ARG A 36 7.48 -11.77 -3.36
C ARG A 36 7.52 -10.25 -3.57
N ALA A 37 7.48 -9.46 -2.50
CA ALA A 37 7.57 -8.01 -2.58
C ALA A 37 8.89 -7.56 -3.22
N VAL A 38 10.02 -8.13 -2.79
CA VAL A 38 11.34 -7.82 -3.38
C VAL A 38 11.41 -8.17 -4.87
N GLN A 39 10.84 -9.31 -5.27
CA GLN A 39 10.77 -9.71 -6.68
C GLN A 39 9.79 -8.87 -7.51
N ALA A 40 8.82 -8.23 -6.87
CA ALA A 40 7.81 -7.41 -7.56
C ALA A 40 8.37 -6.07 -8.04
N LEU A 41 9.42 -5.52 -7.41
CA LEU A 41 10.01 -4.26 -7.82
C LEU A 41 10.51 -4.27 -9.29
N PRO A 42 11.42 -5.18 -9.71
CA PRO A 42 11.90 -5.18 -11.09
C PRO A 42 10.77 -5.40 -12.11
N LEU A 43 9.81 -6.27 -11.79
CA LEU A 43 8.65 -6.52 -12.65
C LEU A 43 7.76 -5.27 -12.80
N GLY A 44 7.53 -4.53 -11.72
CA GLY A 44 6.74 -3.31 -11.74
C GLY A 44 7.42 -2.17 -12.50
N LEU A 45 8.76 -2.07 -12.39
CA LEU A 45 9.55 -1.09 -13.15
C LEU A 45 9.55 -1.42 -14.66
N GLU A 46 9.74 -2.69 -15.02
CA GLU A 46 9.66 -3.16 -16.41
C GLU A 46 8.26 -2.94 -17.01
N ALA A 47 7.20 -3.18 -16.23
CA ALA A 47 5.82 -2.88 -16.64
C ALA A 47 5.59 -1.37 -16.87
N LEU A 48 6.17 -0.50 -16.03
CA LEU A 48 6.12 0.95 -16.23
C LEU A 48 6.80 1.37 -17.53
N GLU A 49 7.97 0.81 -17.84
CA GLU A 49 8.69 1.06 -19.10
C GLU A 49 7.86 0.66 -20.32
N ARG A 50 7.10 -0.45 -20.19
CA ARG A 50 6.16 -0.93 -21.21
C ARG A 50 4.83 -0.17 -21.24
N GLN A 51 4.61 0.80 -20.34
CA GLN A 51 3.34 1.50 -20.16
C GLN A 51 2.17 0.58 -19.79
N ASP A 52 2.46 -0.62 -19.27
CA ASP A 52 1.47 -1.53 -18.71
C ASP A 52 1.14 -1.08 -17.28
N TYR A 53 0.30 -0.06 -17.18
CA TYR A 53 -0.04 0.59 -15.92
C TYR A 53 -0.84 -0.31 -14.98
N ASP A 54 -1.56 -1.30 -15.52
CA ASP A 54 -2.28 -2.30 -14.72
C ASP A 54 -1.28 -3.20 -13.98
N GLU A 55 -0.32 -3.78 -14.70
CA GLU A 55 0.67 -4.66 -14.11
C GLU A 55 1.66 -3.88 -13.23
N ALA A 56 2.07 -2.68 -13.65
CA ALA A 56 2.88 -1.78 -12.85
C ALA A 56 2.24 -1.48 -11.49
N ALA A 57 0.97 -1.08 -11.47
CA ALA A 57 0.26 -0.80 -10.22
C ALA A 57 0.19 -2.05 -9.32
N ASN A 58 -0.06 -3.23 -9.91
CA ASN A 58 -0.15 -4.48 -9.14
C ASN A 58 1.20 -4.85 -8.49
N GLN A 59 2.28 -4.81 -9.26
CA GLN A 59 3.60 -5.24 -8.79
C GLN A 59 4.24 -4.21 -7.86
N LEU A 60 4.19 -2.92 -8.20
CA LEU A 60 4.68 -1.86 -7.31
C LEU A 60 3.84 -1.81 -6.02
N GLY A 61 2.53 -2.06 -6.10
CA GLY A 61 1.66 -2.18 -4.93
C GLY A 61 2.11 -3.27 -3.95
N ARG A 62 2.56 -4.43 -4.46
CA ARG A 62 3.12 -5.51 -3.63
C ARG A 62 4.43 -5.11 -2.96
N TYR A 63 5.28 -4.36 -3.67
CA TYR A 63 6.54 -3.88 -3.13
C TYR A 63 6.33 -2.85 -2.00
N ILE A 64 5.51 -1.82 -2.23
CA ILE A 64 5.29 -0.75 -1.23
C ILE A 64 4.51 -1.24 -0.01
N ALA A 65 3.77 -2.34 -0.12
CA ALA A 65 3.13 -2.97 1.04
C ALA A 65 4.14 -3.47 2.08
N VAL A 66 5.40 -3.68 1.69
CA VAL A 66 6.50 -4.08 2.57
C VAL A 66 7.48 -2.92 2.79
N ASN A 67 7.74 -2.11 1.76
CA ASN A 67 8.68 -0.98 1.79
C ASN A 67 7.92 0.35 1.69
N MET A 68 7.31 0.77 2.79
CA MET A 68 6.42 1.94 2.85
C MET A 68 7.14 3.29 2.90
N ASP A 69 8.47 3.28 2.91
CA ASP A 69 9.37 4.42 3.02
C ASP A 69 10.16 4.72 1.74
N ASP A 70 10.03 3.86 0.72
CA ASP A 70 10.65 4.07 -0.60
C ASP A 70 9.85 5.09 -1.43
N ILE A 71 10.17 6.37 -1.24
CA ILE A 71 9.45 7.50 -1.85
C ILE A 71 9.44 7.43 -3.37
N ASP A 72 10.56 7.08 -4.00
CA ASP A 72 10.65 6.99 -5.46
C ASP A 72 9.68 5.96 -6.02
N VAL A 73 9.58 4.79 -5.37
CA VAL A 73 8.64 3.74 -5.80
C VAL A 73 7.20 4.09 -5.47
N LEU A 74 6.94 4.75 -4.34
CA LEU A 74 5.63 5.28 -3.99
C LEU A 74 5.12 6.24 -5.09
N LEU A 75 5.94 7.20 -5.53
CA LEU A 75 5.55 8.14 -6.59
C LEU A 75 5.27 7.43 -7.93
N LYS A 76 6.11 6.46 -8.30
CA LYS A 76 5.91 5.61 -9.49
C LYS A 76 4.60 4.81 -9.42
N TYR A 77 4.27 4.26 -8.26
CA TYR A 77 3.00 3.56 -8.05
C TYR A 77 1.79 4.51 -8.14
N ALA A 78 1.88 5.70 -7.54
CA ALA A 78 0.82 6.70 -7.64
C ALA A 78 0.59 7.12 -9.11
N ASP A 79 1.66 7.32 -9.87
CA ASP A 79 1.57 7.60 -11.31
C ASP A 79 0.93 6.44 -12.10
N ALA A 80 1.33 5.20 -11.83
CA ALA A 80 0.71 4.00 -12.43
C ALA A 80 -0.80 3.96 -12.17
N GLN A 81 -1.24 4.24 -10.93
CA GLN A 81 -2.65 4.28 -10.58
C GLN A 81 -3.44 5.33 -11.36
N LEU A 82 -2.88 6.54 -11.51
CA LEU A 82 -3.52 7.61 -12.27
C LEU A 82 -3.56 7.34 -13.78
N LYS A 83 -2.58 6.61 -14.31
CA LYS A 83 -2.51 6.25 -15.73
C LYS A 83 -3.28 4.98 -16.10
N ARG A 84 -3.61 4.14 -15.11
CA ARG A 84 -4.42 2.92 -15.29
C ARG A 84 -5.77 3.21 -15.94
N ARG A 85 -6.24 2.30 -16.80
CA ARG A 85 -7.49 2.44 -17.56
C ARG A 85 -8.39 1.21 -17.37
N PRO A 86 -9.70 1.39 -17.11
CA PRO A 86 -10.39 2.66 -16.90
C PRO A 86 -9.92 3.35 -15.60
N GLN A 87 -9.86 4.68 -15.61
CA GLN A 87 -9.50 5.45 -14.42
C GLN A 87 -10.70 5.44 -13.47
N THR A 88 -10.59 4.70 -12.37
CA THR A 88 -11.64 4.61 -11.35
C THR A 88 -11.36 5.54 -10.19
N SER A 89 -12.39 5.88 -9.42
CA SER A 89 -12.24 6.63 -8.16
C SER A 89 -11.30 5.92 -7.18
N SER A 90 -11.30 4.58 -7.15
CA SER A 90 -10.40 3.78 -6.31
C SER A 90 -8.94 4.02 -6.67
N ASN A 91 -8.60 4.07 -7.97
CA ASN A 91 -7.22 4.32 -8.41
C ASN A 91 -6.76 5.71 -7.97
N VAL A 92 -7.62 6.72 -8.16
CA VAL A 92 -7.33 8.10 -7.76
C VAL A 92 -7.14 8.21 -6.25
N GLN A 93 -7.99 7.55 -5.45
CA GLN A 93 -7.86 7.53 -4.00
C GLN A 93 -6.57 6.83 -3.54
N GLN A 94 -6.16 5.75 -4.21
CA GLN A 94 -4.88 5.08 -3.93
C GLN A 94 -3.70 6.01 -4.19
N ALA A 95 -3.68 6.74 -5.31
CA ALA A 95 -2.64 7.74 -5.60
C ALA A 95 -2.63 8.87 -4.55
N VAL A 96 -3.81 9.39 -4.17
CA VAL A 96 -3.94 10.41 -3.11
C VAL A 96 -3.39 9.91 -1.77
N ALA A 97 -3.71 8.68 -1.38
CA ALA A 97 -3.22 8.09 -0.14
C ALA A 97 -1.69 8.00 -0.12
N VAL A 98 -1.09 7.67 -1.25
CA VAL A 98 0.36 7.57 -1.41
C VAL A 98 1.04 8.94 -1.37
N TYR A 99 0.51 9.96 -2.05
CA TYR A 99 1.07 11.31 -1.93
C TYR A 99 0.99 11.83 -0.48
N ARG A 100 -0.11 11.55 0.22
CA ARG A 100 -0.24 11.86 1.65
C ARG A 100 0.77 11.11 2.51
N SER A 101 1.08 9.84 2.20
CA SER A 101 2.10 9.10 2.94
C SER A 101 3.50 9.65 2.69
N VAL A 102 3.82 10.03 1.45
CA VAL A 102 5.09 10.70 1.11
C VAL A 102 5.23 12.00 1.89
N LEU A 103 4.20 12.86 1.92
CA LEU A 103 4.23 14.11 2.70
C LEU A 103 4.28 13.90 4.23
N ARG A 104 3.96 12.71 4.73
CA ARG A 104 4.15 12.36 6.14
C ARG A 104 5.58 11.93 6.44
N LEU A 105 6.27 11.34 5.46
CA LEU A 105 7.69 10.99 5.56
C LEU A 105 8.56 12.24 5.36
N GLU A 106 8.24 13.03 4.34
CA GLU A 106 8.95 14.24 3.94
C GLU A 106 7.94 15.37 3.68
N SER A 107 7.71 16.18 4.72
CA SER A 107 6.70 17.25 4.70
C SER A 107 6.96 18.34 3.67
N ASN A 108 8.21 18.52 3.23
CA ASN A 108 8.64 19.48 2.22
C ASN A 108 8.91 18.83 0.84
N HIS A 109 8.39 17.63 0.58
CA HIS A 109 8.55 16.98 -0.72
C HIS A 109 7.73 17.67 -1.82
N LEU A 110 8.38 18.50 -2.63
CA LEU A 110 7.74 19.35 -3.65
C LEU A 110 6.84 18.57 -4.61
N GLU A 111 7.34 17.47 -5.16
CA GLU A 111 6.60 16.75 -6.19
C GLU A 111 5.31 16.13 -5.64
N ALA A 112 5.36 15.47 -4.48
CA ALA A 112 4.18 14.91 -3.83
C ALA A 112 3.13 15.98 -3.50
N ALA A 113 3.56 17.13 -2.95
CA ALA A 113 2.66 18.26 -2.66
C ALA A 113 1.98 18.76 -3.95
N ARG A 114 2.77 19.04 -4.99
CA ARG A 114 2.27 19.52 -6.28
C ARG A 114 1.28 18.53 -6.91
N ARG A 115 1.64 17.24 -7.00
CA ARG A 115 0.78 16.20 -7.59
C ARG A 115 -0.52 16.02 -6.81
N LEU A 116 -0.46 16.06 -5.49
CA LEU A 116 -1.65 15.96 -4.65
C LEU A 116 -2.61 17.15 -4.85
N ILE A 117 -2.07 18.36 -4.93
CA ILE A 117 -2.82 19.59 -5.25
C ILE A 117 -3.47 19.45 -6.63
N GLU A 118 -2.72 19.05 -7.65
CA GLU A 118 -3.24 18.83 -9.01
C GLU A 118 -4.43 17.87 -9.03
N VAL A 119 -4.31 16.73 -8.34
CA VAL A 119 -5.38 15.72 -8.26
C VAL A 119 -6.62 16.25 -7.55
N TYR A 120 -6.46 17.03 -6.46
CA TYR A 120 -7.61 17.64 -5.78
C TYR A 120 -8.34 18.69 -6.61
N LEU A 121 -7.62 19.37 -7.50
CA LEU A 121 -8.18 20.35 -8.42
C LEU A 121 -8.83 19.72 -9.66
N TRP A 122 -8.69 18.41 -9.87
CA TRP A 122 -9.39 17.75 -10.98
C TRP A 122 -10.91 17.88 -10.85
N PRO A 123 -11.64 18.08 -11.97
CA PRO A 123 -13.10 18.21 -11.95
C PRO A 123 -13.82 17.04 -11.27
N ALA A 124 -13.25 15.83 -11.36
CA ALA A 124 -13.82 14.62 -10.76
C ALA A 124 -13.67 14.57 -9.23
N MET A 125 -12.67 15.27 -8.66
CA MET A 125 -12.45 15.35 -7.21
C MET A 125 -13.09 16.61 -6.63
N ASN A 126 -12.97 17.75 -7.33
CA ASN A 126 -13.53 19.05 -6.97
C ASN A 126 -13.32 19.41 -5.48
N ALA A 127 -12.06 19.31 -5.02
CA ALA A 127 -11.68 19.52 -3.62
C ALA A 127 -10.67 20.67 -3.45
N PRO A 128 -10.99 21.91 -3.88
CA PRO A 128 -10.03 23.02 -3.85
C PRO A 128 -9.59 23.42 -2.43
N GLY A 129 -10.44 23.23 -1.41
CA GLY A 129 -10.05 23.50 -0.02
C GLY A 129 -8.96 22.57 0.50
N GLU A 130 -8.98 21.29 0.09
CA GLU A 130 -7.90 20.34 0.40
C GLU A 130 -6.61 20.72 -0.33
N ALA A 131 -6.72 21.13 -1.60
CA ALA A 131 -5.59 21.62 -2.38
C ALA A 131 -4.93 22.85 -1.71
N GLU A 132 -5.72 23.82 -1.28
CA GLU A 132 -5.23 25.01 -0.57
C GLU A 132 -4.56 24.63 0.76
N LEU A 133 -5.16 23.73 1.54
CA LEU A 133 -4.60 23.27 2.81
C LEU A 133 -3.22 22.64 2.63
N ILE A 134 -3.05 21.78 1.62
CA ILE A 134 -1.75 21.17 1.31
C ILE A 134 -0.74 22.24 0.85
N ALA A 135 -1.16 23.18 0.01
CA ALA A 135 -0.28 24.26 -0.45
C ALA A 135 0.21 25.14 0.71
N ARG A 136 -0.68 25.54 1.63
CA ARG A 136 -0.33 26.33 2.81
C ARG A 136 0.66 25.59 3.71
N ARG A 137 0.39 24.32 4.04
CA ARG A 137 1.29 23.50 4.87
C ARG A 137 2.68 23.35 4.24
N TYR A 138 2.75 23.16 2.93
CA TYR A 138 4.01 23.07 2.22
C TYR A 138 4.83 24.37 2.31
N LEU A 139 4.16 25.52 2.18
CA LEU A 139 4.79 26.84 2.33
C LEU A 139 5.20 27.17 3.77
N GLU A 140 4.50 26.64 4.77
CA GLU A 140 4.88 26.82 6.19
C GLU A 140 6.10 25.98 6.59
N THR A 141 6.40 24.93 5.83
CA THR A 141 7.49 23.98 6.14
C THR A 141 8.76 24.22 5.31
N ASN A 142 8.75 25.19 4.39
CA ASN A 142 9.89 25.64 3.58
C ASN A 142 10.30 27.06 3.97
#